data_AF-A0A2E0RX16-F1
#
_entry.id   AF-A0A2E0RX16-F1
#
_cell.length_a   1.000
_cell.length_b   1.000
_cell.length_c   1.000
_cell.angle_alpha   90.00
_cell.angle_beta   90.00
_cell.angle_gamma   90.00
#
_symmetry.space_group_name_H-M   'P 1'
#
loop_
_entity.id
_entity.type
_entity.pdbx_description
1 polymer ?
#
loop_
_entity_poly.entity_id
_entity_poly.type
_entity_poly.pdbx_seq_one_letter_code
_entity_poly.pdbx_strand_id
1 'polypeptide(L)'
;MGKRGVWSVLVATALIVSACSSSDDEGAGDSVASVESTPETTAPPETTAAPETTAAPETTAAPETTTPATTAAPETTAAPATTAPAGPDFSAIGPAVQTFVDDNAMTGAGLVVVDREDGIVHEEYWREFDADRVSLIASSSKMITAGVLLHLADQGLLDMDAPVADAVEWGSGNPDITPAQLVSNSSGLVGLNPEPTYAPYLCQFLPDREIEECAAEAFTTPDDDADIVPPDTEFRYGGVQWQIAGAVAEAVSGKTWAELIDEIYIQPCGVDSLGYNNHWLSAGGFEYPTDLDLAALAPTENPHMEGGAYIDPPDYAALLLMHLRDGECDGGQVLSPEAVATAHADRVATYGDAGGPDVGYGMGWWVERDSTRIHDAGAYGSFPWLDVANGYGAYLVVEDGGGVGAALYGEVVPLVEAAMGVG
;
A
#
# COMPACT_ATOMS: atom_id res chain seq x y z
N MET A 1 -12.72 -9.80 -43.50
CA MET A 1 -12.00 -10.78 -42.66
C MET A 1 -10.77 -10.11 -42.07
N GLY A 2 -10.90 -9.55 -40.87
CA GLY A 2 -9.81 -8.89 -40.14
C GLY A 2 -9.16 -9.87 -39.16
N LYS A 3 -7.83 -9.90 -39.14
CA LYS A 3 -7.02 -10.71 -38.24
C LYS A 3 -7.02 -10.04 -36.85
N ARG A 4 -7.43 -10.78 -35.81
CA ARG A 4 -7.22 -10.41 -34.41
C ARG A 4 -5.78 -10.75 -34.04
N GLY A 5 -5.03 -9.74 -33.55
CA GLY A 5 -3.75 -9.94 -32.90
C GLY A 5 -3.98 -10.45 -31.48
N VAL A 6 -3.26 -11.49 -31.10
CA VAL A 6 -3.19 -12.01 -29.74
C VAL A 6 -1.98 -11.34 -29.10
N TRP A 7 -2.19 -10.59 -28.03
CA TRP A 7 -1.12 -10.16 -27.13
C TRP A 7 -0.83 -11.31 -26.17
N SER A 8 0.46 -11.65 -26.03
CA SER A 8 0.93 -12.68 -25.10
C SER A 8 1.60 -11.99 -23.92
N VAL A 9 0.95 -12.03 -22.76
CA VAL A 9 1.56 -11.69 -21.47
C VAL A 9 2.28 -12.95 -20.98
N LEU A 10 3.58 -12.84 -20.73
CA LEU A 10 4.42 -13.92 -20.21
C LEU A 10 4.43 -13.82 -18.68
N VAL A 11 3.77 -14.77 -18.01
CA VAL A 11 3.85 -14.99 -16.56
C VAL A 11 4.71 -16.23 -16.32
N ALA A 12 5.77 -16.09 -15.53
CA ALA A 12 6.65 -17.20 -15.13
C ALA A 12 6.08 -17.89 -13.89
N THR A 13 5.80 -19.19 -14.00
CA THR A 13 5.30 -20.04 -12.90
C THR A 13 6.40 -20.99 -12.44
N ALA A 14 6.77 -20.96 -11.16
CA ALA A 14 7.73 -21.88 -10.57
C ALA A 14 7.02 -23.02 -9.80
N LEU A 15 7.41 -24.27 -10.08
CA LEU A 15 6.96 -25.49 -9.42
C LEU A 15 7.98 -25.88 -8.33
N ILE A 16 7.54 -26.11 -7.10
CA ILE A 16 8.38 -26.63 -6.02
C ILE A 16 7.96 -28.05 -5.63
N VAL A 17 8.95 -28.94 -5.59
CA VAL A 17 8.85 -30.34 -5.15
C VAL A 17 9.16 -30.41 -3.66
N SER A 18 8.24 -30.98 -2.89
CA SER A 18 8.37 -31.20 -1.44
C SER A 18 9.25 -32.43 -1.14
N ALA A 19 10.18 -32.29 -0.20
CA ALA A 19 10.92 -33.40 0.41
C ALA A 19 10.91 -33.27 1.94
N CYS A 20 10.21 -34.21 2.58
CA CYS A 20 10.14 -34.36 4.03
C CYS A 20 11.45 -34.88 4.63
N SER A 21 11.74 -34.46 5.87
CA SER A 21 12.48 -35.30 6.83
C SER A 21 12.15 -34.89 8.27
N SER A 22 11.54 -35.83 8.99
CA SER A 22 11.23 -35.89 10.42
C SER A 22 12.47 -35.91 11.32
N SER A 23 12.34 -35.49 12.59
CA SER A 23 12.52 -36.34 13.80
C SER A 23 12.35 -35.54 15.10
N ASP A 24 11.61 -36.14 16.03
CA ASP A 24 11.31 -35.74 17.41
C ASP A 24 12.54 -35.72 18.36
N ASP A 25 12.48 -35.02 19.50
CA ASP A 25 12.27 -35.60 20.86
C ASP A 25 12.42 -34.55 22.00
N GLU A 26 11.85 -34.90 23.15
CA GLU A 26 11.45 -34.15 24.34
C GLU A 26 12.56 -33.74 25.33
N GLY A 27 12.25 -32.85 26.29
CA GLY A 27 13.06 -32.75 27.52
C GLY A 27 12.82 -31.59 28.50
N ALA A 28 11.74 -31.66 29.29
CA ALA A 28 11.58 -31.28 30.71
C ALA A 28 12.35 -30.07 31.36
N GLY A 29 11.58 -29.05 31.76
CA GLY A 29 11.35 -28.61 33.16
C GLY A 29 12.50 -28.08 34.05
N ASP A 30 12.36 -26.85 34.56
CA ASP A 30 12.22 -26.61 36.00
C ASP A 30 11.67 -25.19 36.31
N SER A 31 10.96 -25.09 37.43
CA SER A 31 10.23 -23.93 37.95
C SER A 31 11.04 -23.12 38.96
N VAL A 32 10.98 -21.77 38.96
CA VAL A 32 11.25 -20.97 40.18
C VAL A 32 10.48 -19.63 40.21
N ALA A 33 9.62 -19.54 41.23
CA ALA A 33 9.19 -18.41 42.08
C ALA A 33 8.83 -17.02 41.50
N SER A 34 7.56 -16.68 41.74
CA SER A 34 6.96 -15.36 41.82
C SER A 34 7.64 -14.42 42.83
N VAL A 35 7.74 -13.14 42.47
CA VAL A 35 7.79 -12.03 43.43
C VAL A 35 6.82 -10.94 42.98
N GLU A 36 5.90 -10.65 43.87
CA GLU A 36 4.80 -9.70 43.80
C GLU A 36 5.30 -8.29 44.19
N SER A 37 5.00 -7.26 43.41
CA SER A 37 5.03 -5.87 43.89
C SER A 37 4.11 -4.98 43.04
N THR A 38 2.96 -4.62 43.62
CA THR A 38 2.11 -3.50 43.19
C THR A 38 2.74 -2.16 43.60
N PRO A 39 2.42 -1.08 42.88
CA PRO A 39 1.81 0.03 43.62
C PRO A 39 0.68 0.78 42.88
N GLU A 40 -0.33 1.09 43.70
CA GLU A 40 -1.09 2.35 43.80
C GLU A 40 -1.79 2.92 42.56
N THR A 41 -3.08 2.56 42.48
CA THR A 41 -4.16 3.31 41.85
C THR A 41 -4.27 4.73 42.41
N THR A 42 -4.06 5.73 41.56
CA THR A 42 -4.37 7.13 41.85
C THR A 42 -5.80 7.44 41.38
N ALA A 43 -6.63 7.99 42.27
CA ALA A 43 -8.03 8.32 42.03
C ALA A 43 -8.20 9.53 41.08
N PRO A 44 -9.29 9.59 40.29
CA PRO A 44 -9.56 10.70 39.38
C PRO A 44 -10.12 11.93 40.15
N PRO A 45 -9.84 13.16 39.69
CA PRO A 45 -10.41 14.36 40.28
C PRO A 45 -11.88 14.56 39.89
N GLU A 46 -12.57 15.26 40.78
CA GLU A 46 -14.02 15.38 40.91
C GLU A 46 -14.71 16.19 39.78
N THR A 47 -15.86 15.69 39.36
CA THR A 47 -16.85 16.35 38.50
C THR A 47 -17.35 17.65 39.13
N THR A 48 -17.09 18.78 38.48
CA THR A 48 -17.68 20.08 38.85
C THR A 48 -19.05 20.24 38.17
N ALA A 49 -20.02 20.64 38.98
CA ALA A 49 -21.44 20.76 38.66
C ALA A 49 -21.77 21.79 37.56
N ALA A 50 -22.79 21.47 36.77
CA ALA A 50 -23.42 22.36 35.80
C ALA A 50 -24.23 23.48 36.50
N PRO A 51 -24.19 24.73 36.01
CA PRO A 51 -25.12 25.75 36.46
C PRO A 51 -26.45 25.71 35.69
N GLU A 52 -27.47 26.05 36.47
CA GLU A 52 -28.91 25.95 36.29
C GLU A 52 -29.49 26.67 35.06
N THR A 53 -30.51 26.01 34.48
CA THR A 53 -31.48 26.53 33.52
C THR A 53 -32.18 27.79 34.05
N THR A 54 -31.96 28.92 33.39
CA THR A 54 -32.73 30.15 33.65
C THR A 54 -34.03 30.15 32.84
N ALA A 55 -35.11 30.51 33.54
CA ALA A 55 -36.51 30.48 33.11
C ALA A 55 -36.84 31.30 31.85
N ALA A 56 -37.84 30.81 31.13
CA ALA A 56 -38.48 31.46 30.00
C ALA A 56 -39.21 32.76 30.40
N PRO A 57 -39.12 33.84 29.60
CA PRO A 57 -39.96 35.01 29.78
C PRO A 57 -41.36 34.83 29.19
N GLU A 58 -42.28 35.61 29.76
CA GLU A 58 -43.72 35.52 29.69
C GLU A 58 -44.32 35.82 28.30
N THR A 59 -45.43 35.14 28.04
CA THR A 59 -46.30 35.28 26.87
C THR A 59 -46.82 36.71 26.73
N THR A 60 -46.39 37.42 25.68
CA THR A 60 -46.99 38.68 25.26
C THR A 60 -48.19 38.40 24.36
N ALA A 61 -49.31 39.08 24.64
CA ALA A 61 -50.59 38.94 23.95
C ALA A 61 -50.51 39.27 22.44
N ALA A 62 -51.29 38.53 21.65
CA ALA A 62 -51.41 38.67 20.20
C ALA A 62 -52.12 39.99 19.81
N PRO A 63 -51.66 40.71 18.76
CA PRO A 63 -52.44 41.77 18.14
C PRO A 63 -53.51 41.18 17.22
N GLU A 64 -54.67 41.84 17.15
CA GLU A 64 -55.78 41.49 16.28
C GLU A 64 -55.40 41.66 14.79
N THR A 65 -55.49 40.58 14.01
CA THR A 65 -55.25 40.59 12.57
C THR A 65 -56.56 40.82 11.82
N THR A 66 -56.70 41.97 11.17
CA THR A 66 -57.72 42.20 10.13
C THR A 66 -57.29 41.51 8.83
N THR A 67 -58.17 40.70 8.26
CA THR A 67 -57.97 39.95 7.01
C THR A 67 -57.78 40.87 5.80
N PRO A 68 -56.68 40.77 5.03
CA PRO A 68 -56.57 41.39 3.72
C PRO A 68 -57.36 40.58 2.68
N ALA A 69 -57.94 41.28 1.70
CA ALA A 69 -58.66 40.67 0.58
C ALA A 69 -57.71 39.82 -0.30
N THR A 70 -58.14 38.60 -0.63
CA THR A 70 -57.47 37.67 -1.54
C THR A 70 -57.34 38.28 -2.94
N THR A 71 -56.12 38.62 -3.33
CA THR A 71 -55.75 38.84 -4.74
C THR A 71 -55.13 37.54 -5.25
N ALA A 72 -55.60 37.05 -6.40
CA ALA A 72 -55.10 35.82 -7.00
C ALA A 72 -53.58 35.92 -7.28
N ALA A 73 -52.83 34.89 -6.90
CA ALA A 73 -51.41 34.78 -7.19
C ALA A 73 -51.17 34.64 -8.71
N PRO A 74 -50.11 35.26 -9.26
CA PRO A 74 -49.72 35.00 -10.64
C PRO A 74 -49.24 33.54 -10.76
N GLU A 75 -49.53 32.91 -11.91
CA GLU A 75 -49.08 31.55 -12.20
C GLU A 75 -47.55 31.48 -12.13
N THR A 76 -47.05 30.67 -11.19
CA THR A 76 -45.63 30.32 -11.08
C THR A 76 -45.21 29.61 -12.36
N THR A 77 -44.48 30.31 -13.22
CA THR A 77 -43.73 29.67 -14.31
C THR A 77 -42.64 28.84 -13.65
N ALA A 78 -42.68 27.51 -13.85
CA ALA A 78 -41.65 26.60 -13.36
C ALA A 78 -40.28 27.06 -13.88
N ALA A 79 -39.33 27.27 -12.97
CA ALA A 79 -37.93 27.47 -13.34
C ALA A 79 -37.45 26.23 -14.13
N PRO A 80 -36.65 26.40 -15.20
CA PRO A 80 -36.08 25.27 -15.89
C PRO A 80 -35.32 24.40 -14.89
N ALA A 81 -35.62 23.10 -14.89
CA ALA A 81 -34.85 22.13 -14.13
C ALA A 81 -33.39 22.27 -14.54
N THR A 82 -32.56 22.78 -13.63
CA THR A 82 -31.12 22.68 -13.76
C THR A 82 -30.81 21.22 -13.49
N THR A 83 -30.70 20.41 -14.55
CA THR A 83 -30.12 19.09 -14.44
C THR A 83 -28.70 19.32 -13.94
N ALA A 84 -28.46 19.03 -12.65
CA ALA A 84 -27.09 18.87 -12.19
C ALA A 84 -26.39 17.89 -13.14
N PRO A 85 -25.12 18.11 -13.53
CA PRO A 85 -24.40 17.10 -14.29
C PRO A 85 -24.56 15.77 -13.54
N ALA A 86 -24.97 14.72 -14.26
CA ALA A 86 -24.96 13.39 -13.70
C ALA A 86 -23.52 13.10 -13.29
N GLY A 87 -23.30 12.66 -12.05
CA GLY A 87 -21.98 12.22 -11.61
C GLY A 87 -21.47 11.04 -12.43
N PRO A 88 -20.24 10.57 -12.16
CA PRO A 88 -19.67 9.39 -12.79
C PRO A 88 -20.64 8.19 -12.77
N ASP A 89 -20.70 7.43 -13.88
CA ASP A 89 -21.54 6.23 -13.99
C ASP A 89 -20.68 4.97 -13.93
N PHE A 90 -20.61 4.36 -12.75
CA PHE A 90 -19.86 3.12 -12.50
C PHE A 90 -20.70 1.85 -12.70
N SER A 91 -21.94 1.95 -13.22
CA SER A 91 -22.89 0.82 -13.25
C SER A 91 -22.46 -0.38 -14.09
N ALA A 92 -21.47 -0.21 -14.98
CA ALA A 92 -20.91 -1.30 -15.79
C ALA A 92 -19.93 -2.20 -15.03
N ILE A 93 -19.33 -1.72 -13.93
CA ILE A 93 -18.30 -2.44 -13.17
C ILE A 93 -18.88 -3.66 -12.47
N GLY A 94 -19.93 -3.48 -11.66
CA GLY A 94 -20.56 -4.55 -10.88
C GLY A 94 -20.80 -5.85 -11.64
N PRO A 95 -21.52 -5.84 -12.78
CA PRO A 95 -21.76 -7.04 -13.58
C PRO A 95 -20.50 -7.67 -14.18
N ALA A 96 -19.52 -6.87 -14.58
CA ALA A 96 -18.27 -7.35 -15.16
C ALA A 96 -17.42 -8.09 -14.11
N VAL A 97 -17.21 -7.46 -12.95
CA VAL A 97 -16.43 -8.06 -11.85
C VAL A 97 -17.15 -9.29 -11.30
N GLN A 98 -18.47 -9.25 -11.11
CA GLN A 98 -19.25 -10.41 -10.66
C GLN A 98 -19.09 -11.60 -11.61
N THR A 99 -19.14 -11.37 -12.92
CA THR A 99 -18.95 -12.43 -13.92
C THR A 99 -17.54 -13.01 -13.83
N PHE A 100 -16.51 -12.16 -13.71
CA PHE A 100 -15.13 -12.60 -13.59
C PHE A 100 -14.91 -13.43 -12.30
N VAL A 101 -15.43 -12.96 -11.18
CA VAL A 101 -15.38 -13.65 -9.88
C VAL A 101 -16.07 -15.01 -9.95
N ASP A 102 -17.20 -15.12 -10.66
CA ASP A 102 -17.91 -16.38 -10.87
C ASP A 102 -17.17 -17.35 -11.79
N ASP A 103 -16.66 -16.88 -12.93
CA ASP A 103 -15.97 -17.70 -13.92
C ASP A 103 -14.63 -18.25 -13.41
N ASN A 104 -13.96 -17.53 -12.51
CA ASN A 104 -12.70 -17.94 -11.89
C ASN A 104 -12.87 -18.60 -10.50
N ALA A 105 -14.11 -18.73 -10.01
CA ALA A 105 -14.42 -19.30 -8.70
C ALA A 105 -13.66 -18.66 -7.51
N MET A 106 -13.45 -17.34 -7.57
CA MET A 106 -12.67 -16.58 -6.59
C MET A 106 -13.40 -16.45 -5.24
N THR A 107 -12.66 -16.32 -4.13
CA THR A 107 -13.23 -16.00 -2.81
C THR A 107 -14.03 -14.69 -2.82
N GLY A 108 -13.54 -13.70 -3.57
CA GLY A 108 -14.20 -12.42 -3.79
C GLY A 108 -13.26 -11.39 -4.39
N ALA A 109 -13.71 -10.14 -4.41
CA ALA A 109 -12.91 -9.00 -4.84
C ALA A 109 -13.42 -7.71 -4.14
N GLY A 110 -12.57 -6.70 -4.08
CA GLY A 110 -12.94 -5.33 -3.70
C GLY A 110 -12.37 -4.32 -4.69
N LEU A 111 -13.13 -3.27 -4.98
CA LEU A 111 -12.68 -2.15 -5.81
C LEU A 111 -13.06 -0.84 -5.14
N VAL A 112 -12.06 0.01 -4.91
CA VAL A 112 -12.26 1.40 -4.45
C VAL A 112 -11.64 2.34 -5.47
N VAL A 113 -12.39 3.35 -5.92
CA VAL A 113 -11.93 4.38 -6.87
C VAL A 113 -11.96 5.73 -6.16
N VAL A 114 -10.86 6.46 -6.30
CA VAL A 114 -10.67 7.80 -5.74
C VAL A 114 -10.47 8.84 -6.82
N ASP A 115 -11.02 10.02 -6.59
CA ASP A 115 -10.79 11.25 -7.33
C ASP A 115 -10.03 12.25 -6.43
N ARG A 116 -9.07 12.98 -7.00
CA ARG A 116 -8.24 13.96 -6.29
C ARG A 116 -9.08 14.94 -5.45
N GLU A 117 -10.18 15.44 -6.00
CA GLU A 117 -11.00 16.47 -5.38
C GLU A 117 -12.12 15.85 -4.54
N ASP A 118 -12.81 14.85 -5.08
CA ASP A 118 -14.04 14.30 -4.49
C ASP A 118 -13.79 13.15 -3.49
N GLY A 119 -12.55 12.64 -3.38
CA GLY A 119 -12.22 11.52 -2.51
C GLY A 119 -12.73 10.19 -3.08
N ILE A 120 -13.27 9.30 -2.25
CA ILE A 120 -13.84 8.03 -2.74
C ILE A 120 -15.11 8.31 -3.56
N VAL A 121 -15.06 7.98 -4.85
CA VAL A 121 -16.16 8.19 -5.81
C VAL A 121 -16.87 6.89 -6.19
N HIS A 122 -16.25 5.74 -5.94
CA HIS A 122 -16.85 4.42 -6.08
C HIS A 122 -16.21 3.42 -5.13
N GLU A 123 -17.05 2.54 -4.59
CA GLU A 123 -16.65 1.48 -3.68
C GLU A 123 -17.64 0.32 -3.87
N GLU A 124 -17.13 -0.86 -4.25
CA GLU A 124 -17.96 -2.05 -4.46
C GLU A 124 -17.17 -3.31 -4.08
N TYR A 125 -17.87 -4.28 -3.49
CA TYR A 125 -17.30 -5.53 -3.00
C TYR A 125 -18.13 -6.72 -3.45
N TRP A 126 -17.45 -7.85 -3.69
CA TRP A 126 -18.07 -9.08 -4.18
C TRP A 126 -17.74 -10.26 -3.26
N ARG A 127 -18.75 -11.08 -2.98
CA ARG A 127 -18.67 -12.30 -2.14
C ARG A 127 -18.23 -12.03 -0.71
N GLU A 128 -17.08 -12.57 -0.28
CA GLU A 128 -16.59 -12.50 1.11
C GLU A 128 -15.83 -11.20 1.42
N PHE A 129 -15.78 -10.25 0.47
CA PHE A 129 -15.14 -8.96 0.65
C PHE A 129 -16.14 -7.92 1.15
N ASP A 130 -15.63 -7.05 2.00
CA ASP A 130 -16.28 -5.83 2.48
C ASP A 130 -15.19 -4.79 2.78
N ALA A 131 -15.61 -3.61 3.26
CA ALA A 131 -14.73 -2.50 3.55
C ALA A 131 -13.75 -2.77 4.71
N ASP A 132 -14.07 -3.70 5.61
CA ASP A 132 -13.27 -4.02 6.79
C ASP A 132 -12.32 -5.21 6.54
N ARG A 133 -12.37 -5.81 5.33
CA ARG A 133 -11.56 -6.97 4.97
C ARG A 133 -10.11 -6.57 4.73
N VAL A 134 -9.29 -6.72 5.76
CA VAL A 134 -7.84 -6.60 5.66
C VAL A 134 -7.27 -7.79 4.87
N SER A 135 -6.38 -7.54 3.91
CA SER A 135 -5.71 -8.56 3.10
C SER A 135 -4.19 -8.38 3.11
N LEU A 136 -3.43 -9.47 2.97
CA LEU A 136 -2.00 -9.39 2.65
C LEU A 136 -1.86 -8.89 1.21
N ILE A 137 -1.02 -7.88 0.99
CA ILE A 137 -0.97 -7.20 -0.32
C ILE A 137 0.31 -7.47 -1.11
N ALA A 138 1.25 -8.25 -0.56
CA ALA A 138 2.51 -8.59 -1.21
C ALA A 138 3.17 -7.32 -1.80
N SER A 139 3.67 -7.37 -3.05
CA SER A 139 4.45 -6.29 -3.67
C SER A 139 3.81 -4.90 -3.67
N SER A 140 2.48 -4.78 -3.54
CA SER A 140 1.80 -3.50 -3.33
C SER A 140 2.19 -2.76 -2.03
N SER A 141 3.11 -3.34 -1.23
CA SER A 141 3.80 -2.73 -0.10
C SER A 141 4.88 -1.71 -0.52
N LYS A 142 5.40 -1.82 -1.75
CA LYS A 142 6.64 -1.15 -2.15
C LYS A 142 6.49 0.36 -2.20
N MET A 143 5.35 0.85 -2.68
CA MET A 143 5.09 2.30 -2.69
C MET A 143 5.08 2.89 -1.26
N ILE A 144 4.56 2.14 -0.28
CA ILE A 144 4.51 2.54 1.13
C ILE A 144 5.93 2.60 1.71
N THR A 145 6.73 1.55 1.48
CA THR A 145 8.13 1.49 1.91
C THR A 145 8.98 2.58 1.28
N ALA A 146 8.86 2.80 -0.03
CA ALA A 146 9.59 3.87 -0.72
C ALA A 146 9.23 5.26 -0.16
N GLY A 147 7.95 5.49 0.16
CA GLY A 147 7.50 6.72 0.80
C GLY A 147 8.08 6.94 2.19
N VAL A 148 8.35 5.89 2.99
CA VAL A 148 9.05 6.06 4.28
C VAL A 148 10.45 6.66 4.06
N LEU A 149 11.21 6.14 3.10
CA LEU A 149 12.55 6.67 2.80
C LEU A 149 12.49 8.11 2.30
N LEU A 150 11.53 8.42 1.43
CA LEU A 150 11.32 9.76 0.91
C LEU A 150 10.88 10.75 1.99
N HIS A 151 10.03 10.33 2.92
CA HIS A 151 9.65 11.14 4.09
C HIS A 151 10.87 11.48 4.95
N LEU A 152 11.73 10.50 5.23
CA LEU A 152 12.97 10.72 5.97
C LEU A 152 13.94 11.66 5.20
N ALA A 153 13.91 11.60 3.87
CA ALA A 153 14.67 12.52 3.02
C ALA A 153 14.12 13.96 3.09
N ASP A 154 12.80 14.15 3.06
CA ASP A 154 12.16 15.45 3.27
C ASP A 154 12.50 16.06 4.63
N GLN A 155 12.69 15.22 5.66
CA GLN A 155 13.14 15.64 6.98
C GLN A 155 14.66 15.93 7.05
N GLY A 156 15.41 15.65 6.00
CA GLY A 156 16.87 15.78 5.95
C GLY A 156 17.62 14.75 6.79
N LEU A 157 16.97 13.65 7.16
CA LEU A 157 17.58 12.53 7.88
C LEU A 157 18.28 11.53 6.94
N LEU A 158 17.86 11.51 5.68
CA LEU A 158 18.41 10.65 4.63
C LEU A 158 18.69 11.48 3.37
N ASP A 159 19.76 11.17 2.65
CA ASP A 159 19.96 11.62 1.28
C ASP A 159 19.77 10.41 0.36
N MET A 160 18.77 10.47 -0.51
CA MET A 160 18.38 9.35 -1.37
C MET A 160 19.47 9.00 -2.39
N ASP A 161 20.32 9.95 -2.77
CA ASP A 161 21.38 9.76 -3.76
C ASP A 161 22.80 9.71 -3.13
N ALA A 162 22.90 9.81 -1.80
CA ALA A 162 24.14 9.53 -1.09
C ALA A 162 24.35 8.02 -0.89
N PRO A 163 25.60 7.54 -0.79
CA PRO A 163 25.87 6.15 -0.46
C PRO A 163 25.22 5.71 0.86
N VAL A 164 24.71 4.48 0.90
CA VAL A 164 24.23 3.84 2.14
C VAL A 164 25.31 3.84 3.23
N ALA A 165 26.58 3.74 2.82
CA ALA A 165 27.74 3.81 3.72
C ALA A 165 27.86 5.12 4.52
N ASP A 166 27.18 6.20 4.11
CA ASP A 166 27.15 7.45 4.87
C ASP A 166 26.16 7.39 6.05
N ALA A 167 25.18 6.47 6.00
CA ALA A 167 24.16 6.29 7.02
C ALA A 167 24.51 5.19 8.05
N VAL A 168 25.18 4.11 7.60
CA VAL A 168 25.40 2.89 8.39
C VAL A 168 26.78 2.28 8.15
N GLU A 169 27.41 1.73 9.20
CA GLU A 169 28.79 1.20 9.12
C GLU A 169 28.90 -0.03 8.19
N TRP A 170 27.91 -0.94 8.25
CA TRP A 170 27.84 -2.11 7.37
C TRP A 170 27.62 -1.75 5.89
N GLY A 171 27.20 -0.51 5.60
CA GLY A 171 27.09 0.02 4.23
C GLY A 171 28.41 -0.02 3.45
N SER A 172 29.55 -0.08 4.14
CA SER A 172 30.88 -0.17 3.54
C SER A 172 31.14 -1.43 2.71
N GLY A 173 30.30 -2.47 2.83
CA GLY A 173 30.35 -3.66 1.98
C GLY A 173 30.00 -3.37 0.50
N ASN A 174 29.13 -2.39 0.27
CA ASN A 174 28.74 -1.93 -1.07
C ASN A 174 28.74 -0.39 -1.13
N PRO A 175 29.93 0.24 -1.21
CA PRO A 175 30.11 1.66 -0.90
C PRO A 175 29.54 2.63 -1.94
N ASP A 176 29.07 2.14 -3.09
CA ASP A 176 28.53 2.96 -4.17
C ASP A 176 26.99 2.86 -4.29
N ILE A 177 26.35 1.95 -3.54
CA ILE A 177 24.89 1.78 -3.59
C ILE A 177 24.20 2.87 -2.77
N THR A 178 23.14 3.46 -3.34
CA THR A 178 22.33 4.54 -2.75
C THR A 178 20.92 4.05 -2.37
N PRO A 179 20.23 4.70 -1.41
CA PRO A 179 18.84 4.39 -1.10
C PRO A 179 17.90 4.45 -2.30
N ALA A 180 18.08 5.43 -3.19
CA ALA A 180 17.29 5.56 -4.42
C ALA A 180 17.41 4.30 -5.30
N GLN A 181 18.62 3.77 -5.45
CA GLN A 181 18.87 2.56 -6.26
C GLN A 181 18.25 1.30 -5.63
N LEU A 182 18.20 1.22 -4.30
CA LEU A 182 17.54 0.11 -3.59
C LEU A 182 16.04 0.07 -3.92
N VAL A 183 15.34 1.20 -3.78
CA VAL A 183 13.86 1.26 -3.96
C VAL A 183 13.42 1.44 -5.42
N SER A 184 14.36 1.65 -6.35
CA SER A 184 14.10 1.61 -7.79
C SER A 184 14.53 0.31 -8.48
N ASN A 185 14.94 -0.70 -7.70
CA ASN A 185 15.42 -1.99 -8.21
C ASN A 185 16.61 -1.86 -9.17
N SER A 186 17.52 -0.93 -8.88
CA SER A 186 18.69 -0.59 -9.72
C SER A 186 20.01 -0.64 -8.96
N SER A 187 20.01 -1.20 -7.74
CA SER A 187 21.20 -1.36 -6.90
C SER A 187 22.26 -2.29 -7.48
N GLY A 188 21.86 -3.20 -8.39
CA GLY A 188 22.72 -4.23 -8.95
C GLY A 188 22.81 -5.51 -8.10
N LEU A 189 22.23 -5.52 -6.90
CA LEU A 189 22.03 -6.72 -6.10
C LEU A 189 21.14 -7.75 -6.83
N VAL A 190 21.26 -9.02 -6.46
CA VAL A 190 20.40 -10.08 -7.03
C VAL A 190 18.95 -9.87 -6.60
N GLY A 191 18.06 -9.69 -7.58
CA GLY A 191 16.61 -9.57 -7.33
C GLY A 191 15.92 -10.92 -7.14
N LEU A 192 14.58 -10.92 -7.12
CA LEU A 192 13.77 -12.14 -6.98
C LEU A 192 13.81 -13.05 -8.22
N ASN A 193 14.31 -12.57 -9.36
CA ASN A 193 14.43 -13.35 -10.57
C ASN A 193 15.90 -13.44 -11.00
N PRO A 194 16.39 -14.61 -11.46
CA PRO A 194 15.63 -15.85 -11.71
C PRO A 194 15.40 -16.74 -10.48
N GLU A 195 15.96 -16.42 -9.32
CA GLU A 195 15.91 -17.26 -8.12
C GLU A 195 15.32 -16.47 -6.92
N PRO A 196 14.01 -16.62 -6.62
CA PRO A 196 13.36 -15.87 -5.54
C PRO A 196 13.92 -16.19 -4.14
N THR A 197 14.51 -17.37 -3.99
CA THR A 197 15.12 -17.86 -2.75
C THR A 197 16.64 -17.92 -2.88
N TYR A 198 17.24 -16.87 -3.46
CA TYR A 198 18.69 -16.76 -3.60
C TYR A 198 19.36 -16.89 -2.23
N ALA A 199 20.22 -17.91 -2.08
CA ALA A 199 20.68 -18.39 -0.77
C ALA A 199 21.31 -17.31 0.12
N PRO A 200 22.18 -16.40 -0.39
CA PRO A 200 22.75 -15.31 0.41
C PRO A 200 21.72 -14.34 1.01
N TYR A 201 20.50 -14.28 0.47
CA TYR A 201 19.49 -13.28 0.82
C TYR A 201 18.28 -13.88 1.55
N LEU A 202 18.35 -15.14 1.98
CA LEU A 202 17.23 -15.84 2.64
C LEU A 202 16.77 -15.16 3.93
N CYS A 203 17.64 -14.39 4.59
CA CYS A 203 17.29 -13.65 5.82
C CYS A 203 16.06 -12.76 5.65
N GLN A 204 15.77 -12.26 4.43
CA GLN A 204 14.62 -11.38 4.19
C GLN A 204 13.28 -12.04 4.54
N PHE A 205 13.21 -13.38 4.46
CA PHE A 205 12.00 -14.17 4.74
C PHE A 205 11.95 -14.73 6.16
N LEU A 206 12.94 -14.44 7.01
CA LEU A 206 13.05 -14.99 8.36
C LEU A 206 12.46 -14.00 9.39
N PRO A 207 11.30 -14.30 10.01
CA PRO A 207 10.65 -13.39 10.95
C PRO A 207 11.34 -13.30 12.32
N ASP A 208 12.26 -14.22 12.62
CA ASP A 208 12.97 -14.36 13.90
C ASP A 208 14.37 -13.73 13.89
N ARG A 209 14.59 -12.78 12.98
CA ARG A 209 15.81 -11.97 12.87
C ARG A 209 15.49 -10.49 13.07
N GLU A 210 16.51 -9.68 13.32
CA GLU A 210 16.41 -8.23 13.24
C GLU A 210 16.67 -7.78 11.79
N ILE A 211 15.95 -6.75 11.32
CA ILE A 211 16.11 -6.25 9.94
C ILE A 211 17.53 -5.74 9.67
N GLU A 212 18.18 -5.11 10.66
CA GLU A 212 19.57 -4.64 10.54
C GLU A 212 20.56 -5.80 10.37
N GLU A 213 20.38 -6.90 11.11
CA GLU A 213 21.21 -8.10 10.94
C GLU A 213 21.09 -8.67 9.52
N CYS A 214 19.86 -8.73 8.98
CA CYS A 214 19.64 -9.21 7.62
C CYS A 214 20.28 -8.28 6.57
N ALA A 215 20.11 -6.97 6.74
CA ALA A 215 20.71 -5.98 5.85
C ALA A 215 22.24 -6.06 5.87
N ALA A 216 22.85 -6.13 7.05
CA ALA A 216 24.31 -6.26 7.20
C ALA A 216 24.83 -7.58 6.61
N GLU A 217 24.12 -8.70 6.84
CA GLU A 217 24.44 -10.01 6.23
C GLU A 217 24.44 -9.91 4.69
N ALA A 218 23.38 -9.34 4.11
CA ALA A 218 23.24 -9.21 2.67
C ALA A 218 24.24 -8.24 2.03
N PHE A 219 24.62 -7.15 2.71
CA PHE A 219 25.56 -6.16 2.16
C PHE A 219 27.03 -6.55 2.28
N THR A 220 27.37 -7.51 3.14
CA THR A 220 28.77 -7.85 3.47
C THR A 220 29.15 -9.29 3.14
N THR A 221 28.19 -10.10 2.72
CA THR A 221 28.48 -11.47 2.27
C THR A 221 29.36 -11.45 1.02
N PRO A 222 30.39 -12.32 0.92
CA PRO A 222 31.16 -12.48 -0.30
C PRO A 222 30.52 -13.47 -1.28
N ASP A 223 29.46 -14.16 -0.87
CA ASP A 223 28.85 -15.25 -1.64
C ASP A 223 28.07 -14.73 -2.87
N ASP A 224 27.79 -13.43 -2.95
CA ASP A 224 27.12 -12.75 -4.05
C ASP A 224 28.04 -11.85 -4.91
N ASP A 225 29.32 -11.69 -4.54
CA ASP A 225 30.32 -10.84 -5.23
C ASP A 225 30.36 -11.06 -6.75
N ALA A 226 30.16 -12.31 -7.18
CA ALA A 226 30.20 -12.70 -8.59
C ALA A 226 28.91 -12.36 -9.36
N ASP A 227 27.81 -12.13 -8.64
CA ASP A 227 26.47 -11.93 -9.18
C ASP A 227 26.04 -10.46 -9.14
N ILE A 228 26.65 -9.63 -8.27
CA ILE A 228 26.44 -8.18 -8.22
C ILE A 228 26.92 -7.50 -9.52
N VAL A 229 26.14 -6.55 -10.01
CA VAL A 229 26.49 -5.68 -11.15
C VAL A 229 26.55 -4.21 -10.72
N PRO A 230 27.19 -3.31 -11.50
CA PRO A 230 27.21 -1.91 -11.15
C PRO A 230 25.79 -1.32 -11.05
N PRO A 231 25.52 -0.41 -10.10
CA PRO A 231 24.23 0.24 -9.98
C PRO A 231 23.83 1.00 -11.25
N ASP A 232 22.52 1.15 -11.48
CA ASP A 232 21.91 1.83 -12.63
C ASP A 232 22.39 1.28 -14.00
N THR A 233 22.72 -0.02 -14.06
CA THR A 233 23.06 -0.71 -15.33
C THR A 233 22.08 -1.81 -15.73
N GLU A 234 21.31 -2.33 -14.78
CA GLU A 234 20.30 -3.37 -14.99
C GLU A 234 19.15 -3.18 -14.00
N PHE A 235 17.92 -3.43 -14.46
CA PHE A 235 16.75 -3.52 -13.58
C PHE A 235 16.64 -4.94 -13.01
N ARG A 236 16.71 -5.07 -11.68
CA ARG A 236 16.66 -6.36 -10.98
C ARG A 236 15.57 -6.31 -9.91
N TYR A 237 14.37 -6.75 -10.28
CA TYR A 237 13.16 -6.59 -9.47
C TYR A 237 13.20 -7.31 -8.12
N GLY A 238 12.82 -6.59 -7.07
CA GLY A 238 12.57 -7.09 -5.72
C GLY A 238 13.82 -7.57 -5.00
N GLY A 239 13.61 -8.34 -3.94
CA GLY A 239 14.66 -8.97 -3.15
C GLY A 239 15.19 -8.07 -2.04
N VAL A 240 16.34 -8.47 -1.51
CA VAL A 240 16.85 -7.98 -0.21
C VAL A 240 17.18 -6.49 -0.20
N GLN A 241 17.33 -5.87 -1.38
CA GLN A 241 17.51 -4.43 -1.51
C GLN A 241 16.42 -3.62 -0.79
N TRP A 242 15.19 -4.14 -0.74
CA TRP A 242 14.10 -3.51 0.00
C TRP A 242 14.25 -3.67 1.52
N GLN A 243 14.73 -4.81 2.00
CA GLN A 243 15.04 -5.03 3.41
C GLN A 243 16.17 -4.13 3.88
N ILE A 244 17.20 -3.96 3.04
CA ILE A 244 18.29 -3.01 3.29
C ILE A 244 17.74 -1.58 3.36
N ALA A 245 16.81 -1.20 2.48
CA ALA A 245 16.16 0.11 2.53
C ALA A 245 15.39 0.32 3.85
N GLY A 246 14.68 -0.70 4.33
CA GLY A 246 14.02 -0.67 5.65
C GLY A 246 15.00 -0.52 6.81
N ALA A 247 16.11 -1.27 6.81
CA ALA A 247 17.14 -1.16 7.84
C ALA A 247 17.82 0.22 7.86
N VAL A 248 18.06 0.82 6.69
CA VAL A 248 18.57 2.20 6.60
C VAL A 248 17.56 3.17 7.22
N ALA A 249 16.27 3.02 6.93
CA ALA A 249 15.22 3.86 7.50
C ALA A 249 15.15 3.77 9.03
N GLU A 250 15.23 2.56 9.60
CA GLU A 250 15.30 2.39 11.06
C GLU A 250 16.57 3.01 11.65
N ALA A 251 17.73 2.79 11.03
CA ALA A 251 19.01 3.29 11.52
C ALA A 251 19.10 4.83 11.56
N VAL A 252 18.65 5.52 10.50
CA VAL A 252 18.74 7.00 10.42
C VAL A 252 17.69 7.70 11.29
N SER A 253 16.54 7.05 11.51
CA SER A 253 15.46 7.61 12.33
C SER A 253 15.60 7.27 13.82
N GLY A 254 16.27 6.15 14.14
CA GLY A 254 16.32 5.59 15.49
C GLY A 254 14.97 5.02 15.94
N LYS A 255 14.07 4.71 15.01
CA LYS A 255 12.71 4.19 15.25
C LYS A 255 12.55 2.83 14.59
N THR A 256 11.70 2.00 15.17
CA THR A 256 11.27 0.75 14.53
C THR A 256 10.39 1.03 13.32
N TRP A 257 10.29 0.07 12.40
CA TRP A 257 9.43 0.17 11.23
C TRP A 257 7.97 0.41 11.62
N ALA A 258 7.49 -0.24 12.68
CA ALA A 258 6.13 -0.03 13.18
C ALA A 258 5.89 1.41 13.65
N GLU A 259 6.85 2.03 14.33
CA GLU A 259 6.77 3.44 14.74
C GLU A 259 6.82 4.38 13.52
N LEU A 260 7.62 4.07 12.51
CA LEU A 260 7.66 4.84 11.27
C LEU A 260 6.33 4.77 10.52
N ILE A 261 5.73 3.58 10.37
CA ILE A 261 4.43 3.41 9.73
C ILE A 261 3.33 4.16 10.50
N ASP A 262 3.33 4.07 11.84
CA ASP A 262 2.36 4.78 12.67
C ASP A 262 2.45 6.29 12.48
N GLU A 263 3.66 6.85 12.61
CA GLU A 263 3.88 8.30 12.53
C GLU A 263 3.66 8.88 11.12
N ILE A 264 4.08 8.15 10.09
CA ILE A 264 4.10 8.66 8.70
C ILE A 264 2.74 8.47 8.03
N TYR A 265 2.08 7.33 8.26
CA TYR A 265 0.85 6.98 7.53
C TYR A 265 -0.37 6.85 8.43
N ILE A 266 -0.31 6.04 9.49
CA ILE A 266 -1.51 5.73 10.29
C ILE A 266 -2.09 7.01 10.90
N GLN A 267 -1.29 7.76 11.68
CA GLN A 267 -1.78 8.96 12.35
C GLN A 267 -2.19 10.08 11.37
N PRO A 268 -1.42 10.40 10.31
CA PRO A 268 -1.79 11.51 9.42
C PRO A 268 -2.91 11.18 8.43
N CYS A 269 -2.99 9.93 7.96
CA CYS A 269 -3.93 9.51 6.92
C CYS A 269 -5.14 8.74 7.46
N GLY A 270 -5.14 8.36 8.73
CA GLY A 270 -6.22 7.61 9.36
C GLY A 270 -6.33 6.17 8.86
N VAL A 271 -5.19 5.56 8.47
CA VAL A 271 -5.14 4.20 7.89
C VAL A 271 -4.88 3.13 8.95
N ASP A 272 -5.81 3.00 9.90
CA ASP A 272 -5.67 2.19 11.11
C ASP A 272 -5.47 0.68 10.85
N SER A 273 -5.84 0.18 9.66
CA SER A 273 -5.66 -1.22 9.28
C SER A 273 -4.25 -1.55 8.76
N LEU A 274 -3.44 -0.53 8.43
CA LEU A 274 -2.11 -0.72 7.85
C LEU A 274 -1.15 -1.32 8.88
N GLY A 275 -0.54 -2.43 8.52
CA GLY A 275 0.57 -3.01 9.27
C GLY A 275 1.52 -3.80 8.38
N TYR A 276 2.63 -4.22 8.96
CA TYR A 276 3.64 -5.05 8.31
C TYR A 276 3.93 -6.31 9.13
N ASN A 277 4.27 -7.40 8.45
CA ASN A 277 4.74 -8.65 9.05
C ASN A 277 5.80 -9.33 8.16
N ASN A 278 6.19 -10.55 8.52
CA ASN A 278 7.00 -11.43 7.69
C ASN A 278 6.41 -12.85 7.71
N HIS A 279 5.39 -13.07 6.89
CA HIS A 279 4.57 -14.29 6.90
C HIS A 279 5.05 -15.37 5.93
N TRP A 280 6.04 -15.10 5.08
CA TRP A 280 6.36 -15.90 3.91
C TRP A 280 6.61 -17.38 4.19
N LEU A 281 7.35 -17.70 5.26
CA LEU A 281 7.61 -19.09 5.64
C LEU A 281 6.44 -19.78 6.35
N SER A 282 5.54 -19.01 6.97
CA SER A 282 4.42 -19.54 7.77
C SER A 282 3.08 -19.56 7.03
N ALA A 283 2.92 -18.83 5.92
CA ALA A 283 1.64 -18.55 5.29
C ALA A 283 1.58 -18.89 3.78
N GLY A 284 2.27 -19.95 3.36
CA GLY A 284 2.13 -20.47 1.99
C GLY A 284 3.06 -19.85 0.94
N GLY A 285 4.04 -19.03 1.35
CA GLY A 285 4.99 -18.41 0.45
C GLY A 285 4.32 -17.47 -0.54
N PHE A 286 4.50 -17.70 -1.84
CA PHE A 286 3.96 -16.83 -2.90
C PHE A 286 2.50 -17.13 -3.29
N GLU A 287 1.86 -18.13 -2.66
CA GLU A 287 0.42 -18.39 -2.82
C GLU A 287 -0.34 -17.68 -1.69
N TYR A 288 -1.54 -17.16 -1.97
CA TYR A 288 -2.34 -16.53 -0.93
C TYR A 288 -2.78 -17.58 0.12
N PRO A 289 -2.59 -17.31 1.42
CA PRO A 289 -2.99 -18.25 2.47
C PRO A 289 -4.53 -18.43 2.53
N THR A 290 -5.01 -19.67 2.44
CA THR A 290 -6.45 -19.99 2.43
C THR A 290 -7.13 -19.87 3.79
N ASP A 291 -6.37 -19.89 4.88
CA ASP A 291 -6.85 -19.83 6.27
C ASP A 291 -6.12 -18.72 7.05
N LEU A 292 -5.96 -17.55 6.42
CA LEU A 292 -5.26 -16.42 7.04
C LEU A 292 -6.05 -15.88 8.23
N ASP A 293 -5.49 -16.02 9.43
CA ASP A 293 -5.89 -15.26 10.60
C ASP A 293 -4.88 -14.13 10.81
N LEU A 294 -5.23 -12.93 10.34
CA LEU A 294 -4.38 -11.75 10.52
C LEU A 294 -4.13 -11.41 11.99
N ALA A 295 -5.08 -11.73 12.89
CA ALA A 295 -4.90 -11.51 14.32
C ALA A 295 -3.91 -12.50 14.94
N ALA A 296 -3.58 -13.59 14.24
CA ALA A 296 -2.57 -14.56 14.65
C ALA A 296 -1.17 -14.25 14.11
N LEU A 297 -1.00 -13.20 13.30
CA LEU A 297 0.31 -12.76 12.84
C LEU A 297 1.13 -12.24 14.03
N ALA A 298 2.20 -12.97 14.35
CA ALA A 298 3.12 -12.53 15.38
C ALA A 298 3.85 -11.24 14.93
N PRO A 299 4.05 -10.27 15.84
CA PRO A 299 4.99 -9.19 15.61
C PRO A 299 6.38 -9.73 15.28
N THR A 300 7.14 -9.00 14.48
CA THR A 300 8.49 -9.37 14.05
C THR A 300 9.38 -8.14 14.03
N GLU A 301 10.67 -8.33 14.35
CA GLU A 301 11.73 -7.32 14.24
C GLU A 301 12.36 -7.29 12.83
N ASN A 302 11.89 -8.15 11.92
CA ASN A 302 12.24 -8.16 10.51
C ASN A 302 10.98 -8.23 9.63
N PRO A 303 10.12 -7.20 9.66
CA PRO A 303 8.99 -7.11 8.73
C PRO A 303 9.49 -7.13 7.28
N HIS A 304 8.70 -7.70 6.37
CA HIS A 304 9.11 -7.85 4.99
C HIS A 304 8.84 -6.57 4.19
N MET A 305 9.87 -5.81 3.86
CA MET A 305 9.73 -4.47 3.27
C MET A 305 9.01 -4.48 1.91
N GLU A 306 9.39 -5.38 1.03
CA GLU A 306 8.81 -5.37 -0.32
C GLU A 306 7.47 -6.11 -0.43
N GLY A 307 6.93 -6.65 0.67
CA GLY A 307 5.77 -7.54 0.55
C GLY A 307 5.08 -8.02 1.83
N GLY A 308 5.39 -7.42 2.96
CA GLY A 308 4.84 -7.77 4.27
C GLY A 308 3.65 -6.92 4.69
N ALA A 309 3.24 -5.94 3.89
CA ALA A 309 2.12 -5.10 4.27
C ALA A 309 0.79 -5.86 4.19
N TYR A 310 -0.12 -5.49 5.08
CA TYR A 310 -1.54 -5.79 5.04
C TYR A 310 -2.33 -4.54 5.37
N ILE A 311 -3.51 -4.41 4.79
CA ILE A 311 -4.35 -3.21 4.87
C ILE A 311 -5.73 -3.54 4.29
N ASP A 312 -6.76 -2.79 4.68
CA ASP A 312 -8.10 -2.88 4.07
C ASP A 312 -8.23 -1.98 2.82
N PRO A 313 -9.32 -2.12 2.04
CA PRO A 313 -9.47 -1.40 0.79
C PRO A 313 -9.64 0.12 0.92
N PRO A 314 -10.50 0.64 1.83
CA PRO A 314 -10.61 2.09 2.05
C PRO A 314 -9.28 2.73 2.48
N ASP A 315 -8.51 2.08 3.36
CA ASP A 315 -7.25 2.63 3.85
C ASP A 315 -6.19 2.67 2.75
N TYR A 316 -6.09 1.64 1.90
CA TYR A 316 -5.19 1.70 0.73
C TYR A 316 -5.62 2.85 -0.21
N ALA A 317 -6.92 3.02 -0.42
CA ALA A 317 -7.45 4.10 -1.25
C ALA A 317 -7.11 5.49 -0.69
N ALA A 318 -7.07 5.65 0.64
CA ALA A 318 -6.60 6.88 1.28
C ALA A 318 -5.13 7.18 0.97
N LEU A 319 -4.26 6.16 0.92
CA LEU A 319 -2.86 6.32 0.50
C LEU A 319 -2.74 6.70 -0.99
N LEU A 320 -3.58 6.15 -1.87
CA LEU A 320 -3.65 6.59 -3.27
C LEU A 320 -4.08 8.05 -3.39
N LEU A 321 -5.07 8.46 -2.59
CA LEU A 321 -5.54 9.83 -2.56
C LEU A 321 -4.47 10.81 -2.05
N MET A 322 -3.66 10.40 -1.07
CA MET A 322 -2.49 11.15 -0.61
C MET A 322 -1.50 11.43 -1.75
N HIS A 323 -1.18 10.42 -2.56
CA HIS A 323 -0.34 10.61 -3.74
C HIS A 323 -0.98 11.53 -4.79
N LEU A 324 -2.30 11.45 -5.00
CA LEU A 324 -3.01 12.36 -5.92
C LEU A 324 -3.04 13.80 -5.42
N ARG A 325 -2.95 14.01 -4.10
CA ARG A 325 -2.94 15.31 -3.42
C ARG A 325 -1.51 15.75 -3.06
N ASP A 326 -0.55 15.41 -3.91
CA ASP A 326 0.84 15.83 -3.79
C ASP A 326 1.46 15.54 -2.40
N GLY A 327 1.03 14.46 -1.77
CA GLY A 327 1.58 13.97 -0.50
C GLY A 327 0.80 14.40 0.75
N GLU A 328 -0.37 15.03 0.59
CA GLU A 328 -1.19 15.54 1.69
C GLU A 328 -2.29 14.55 2.11
N CYS A 329 -2.35 14.26 3.41
CA CYS A 329 -3.49 13.63 4.08
C CYS A 329 -4.24 14.67 4.92
N ASP A 330 -5.46 14.36 5.35
CA ASP A 330 -6.28 15.27 6.16
C ASP A 330 -5.59 15.67 7.49
N GLY A 331 -4.73 14.80 8.03
CA GLY A 331 -3.93 15.05 9.23
C GLY A 331 -2.61 15.81 8.99
N GLY A 332 -2.20 16.02 7.73
CA GLY A 332 -1.01 16.78 7.38
C GLY A 332 -0.24 16.28 6.15
N GLN A 333 0.86 16.97 5.84
CA GLN A 333 1.76 16.61 4.76
C GLN A 333 2.61 15.38 5.16
N VAL A 334 2.47 14.30 4.41
CA VAL A 334 3.24 13.05 4.57
C VAL A 334 4.46 13.06 3.67
N LEU A 335 4.31 13.39 2.40
CA LEU A 335 5.42 13.53 1.46
C LEU A 335 5.40 14.93 0.87
N SER A 336 6.54 15.54 0.59
CA SER A 336 6.55 16.77 -0.19
C SER A 336 6.08 16.50 -1.63
N PRO A 337 5.56 17.51 -2.35
CA PRO A 337 5.25 17.36 -3.76
C PRO A 337 6.46 16.90 -4.61
N GLU A 338 7.67 17.28 -4.19
CA GLU A 338 8.92 16.86 -4.84
C GLU A 338 9.21 15.37 -4.58
N ALA A 339 8.99 14.89 -3.36
CA ALA A 339 9.09 13.47 -3.02
C ALA A 339 8.08 12.62 -3.81
N VAL A 340 6.82 13.05 -3.92
CA VAL A 340 5.81 12.36 -4.75
C VAL A 340 6.24 12.30 -6.22
N ALA A 341 6.67 13.44 -6.79
CA ALA A 341 7.15 13.49 -8.16
C ALA A 341 8.38 12.59 -8.38
N THR A 342 9.28 12.52 -7.39
CA THR A 342 10.45 11.63 -7.41
C THR A 342 10.05 10.16 -7.38
N ALA A 343 9.06 9.80 -6.56
CA ALA A 343 8.55 8.42 -6.49
C ALA A 343 7.96 7.94 -7.81
N HIS A 344 7.26 8.82 -8.53
CA HIS A 344 6.55 8.50 -9.77
C HIS A 344 7.44 8.58 -11.03
N ALA A 345 8.61 9.19 -10.95
CA ALA A 345 9.49 9.37 -12.10
C ALA A 345 10.07 8.04 -12.59
N ASP A 346 10.00 7.76 -13.90
CA ASP A 346 10.63 6.59 -14.51
C ASP A 346 12.15 6.70 -14.45
N ARG A 347 12.75 6.07 -13.43
CA ARG A 347 14.19 6.08 -13.19
C ARG A 347 14.90 5.11 -14.13
N VAL A 348 14.25 4.00 -14.47
CA VAL A 348 14.78 2.94 -15.34
C VAL A 348 15.01 3.43 -16.77
N ALA A 349 14.22 4.38 -17.27
CA ALA A 349 14.36 4.96 -18.62
C ALA A 349 15.76 5.48 -18.97
N THR A 350 16.60 5.75 -17.96
CA THR A 350 17.97 6.24 -18.15
C THR A 350 18.95 5.16 -18.62
N TYR A 351 18.66 3.88 -18.34
CA TYR A 351 19.54 2.76 -18.67
C TYR A 351 18.85 1.53 -19.28
N GLY A 352 17.50 1.49 -19.31
CA GLY A 352 16.78 0.41 -19.97
C GLY A 352 15.27 0.38 -19.72
N ASP A 353 14.78 -0.84 -19.53
CA ASP A 353 13.37 -1.21 -19.47
C ASP A 353 13.11 -2.11 -18.24
N ALA A 354 11.92 -2.01 -17.66
CA ALA A 354 11.49 -2.83 -16.54
C ALA A 354 10.59 -3.98 -17.06
N GLY A 355 11.19 -5.07 -17.52
CA GLY A 355 10.48 -6.26 -18.03
C GLY A 355 10.02 -6.17 -19.50
N GLY A 356 9.82 -4.98 -20.06
CA GLY A 356 9.49 -4.77 -21.48
C GLY A 356 9.63 -3.32 -21.95
N PRO A 357 9.67 -3.05 -23.27
CA PRO A 357 10.02 -1.73 -23.82
C PRO A 357 9.08 -0.59 -23.41
N ASP A 358 7.82 -0.92 -23.13
CA ASP A 358 6.78 0.04 -22.76
C ASP A 358 6.59 0.15 -21.24
N VAL A 359 7.48 -0.47 -20.45
CA VAL A 359 7.38 -0.53 -18.99
C VAL A 359 8.62 0.09 -18.35
N GLY A 360 8.39 1.10 -17.53
CA GLY A 360 9.39 1.75 -16.67
C GLY A 360 9.21 1.38 -15.20
N TYR A 361 10.05 1.94 -14.36
CA TYR A 361 9.92 1.81 -12.90
C TYR A 361 10.43 3.06 -12.19
N GLY A 362 9.65 3.55 -11.24
CA GLY A 362 10.01 4.61 -10.30
C GLY A 362 10.46 4.05 -8.97
N MET A 363 10.12 4.71 -7.86
CA MET A 363 10.38 4.19 -6.52
C MET A 363 9.11 3.51 -5.99
N GLY A 364 9.05 2.19 -6.12
CA GLY A 364 7.85 1.41 -5.73
C GLY A 364 6.68 1.51 -6.71
N TRP A 365 6.88 2.07 -7.91
CA TRP A 365 5.84 2.22 -8.93
C TRP A 365 6.30 1.67 -10.27
N TRP A 366 5.54 0.74 -10.85
CA TRP A 366 5.63 0.42 -12.26
C TRP A 366 5.07 1.58 -13.08
N VAL A 367 5.76 1.96 -14.16
CA VAL A 367 5.35 3.07 -15.03
C VAL A 367 4.91 2.52 -16.38
N GLU A 368 3.65 2.74 -16.75
CA GLU A 368 3.14 2.43 -18.08
C GLU A 368 3.52 3.56 -19.05
N ARG A 369 4.51 3.33 -19.93
CA ARG A 369 5.03 4.40 -20.81
C ARG A 369 4.10 4.76 -21.97
N ASP A 370 3.16 3.88 -22.29
CA ASP A 370 2.14 4.08 -23.32
C ASP A 370 0.84 4.69 -22.78
N SER A 371 0.76 4.94 -21.48
CA SER A 371 -0.36 5.57 -20.80
C SER A 371 0.12 6.67 -19.84
N THR A 372 -0.80 7.20 -19.04
CA THR A 372 -0.50 8.14 -17.94
C THR A 372 -0.51 7.45 -16.58
N ARG A 373 -0.57 6.11 -16.57
CA ARG A 373 -0.73 5.33 -15.35
C ARG A 373 0.58 4.86 -14.76
N ILE A 374 0.55 4.74 -13.44
CA ILE A 374 1.51 4.00 -12.64
C ILE A 374 0.76 3.01 -11.75
N HIS A 375 1.38 1.89 -11.41
CA HIS A 375 0.75 0.87 -10.57
C HIS A 375 1.78 0.14 -9.68
N ASP A 376 1.33 -0.53 -8.63
CA ASP A 376 2.20 -1.31 -7.73
C ASP A 376 1.57 -2.68 -7.45
N ALA A 377 1.62 -3.58 -8.45
CA ALA A 377 0.88 -4.84 -8.40
C ALA A 377 1.50 -5.87 -7.44
N GLY A 378 0.64 -6.56 -6.68
CA GLY A 378 0.99 -7.58 -5.69
C GLY A 378 0.91 -9.01 -6.21
N ALA A 379 1.79 -9.88 -5.69
CA ALA A 379 1.76 -11.33 -5.97
C ALA A 379 0.45 -12.01 -5.53
N TYR A 380 -0.27 -11.39 -4.60
CA TYR A 380 -1.57 -11.81 -4.09
C TYR A 380 -2.77 -11.22 -4.84
N GLY A 381 -2.52 -10.58 -5.99
CA GLY A 381 -3.55 -10.07 -6.88
C GLY A 381 -4.08 -8.68 -6.55
N SER A 382 -3.64 -8.07 -5.45
CA SER A 382 -3.85 -6.64 -5.22
C SER A 382 -3.21 -5.82 -6.36
N PHE A 383 -3.90 -4.77 -6.78
CA PHE A 383 -3.56 -3.98 -7.95
C PHE A 383 -3.99 -2.51 -7.73
N PRO A 384 -3.19 -1.72 -6.99
CA PRO A 384 -3.32 -0.27 -6.94
C PRO A 384 -2.80 0.37 -8.23
N TRP A 385 -3.50 1.40 -8.71
CA TRP A 385 -2.99 2.26 -9.78
C TRP A 385 -3.43 3.72 -9.61
N LEU A 386 -2.65 4.61 -10.21
CA LEU A 386 -2.91 6.03 -10.30
C LEU A 386 -2.84 6.46 -11.76
N ASP A 387 -3.72 7.38 -12.15
CA ASP A 387 -3.59 8.21 -13.34
C ASP A 387 -3.48 9.67 -12.90
N VAL A 388 -2.26 10.09 -12.62
CA VAL A 388 -1.98 11.39 -12.00
C VAL A 388 -2.40 12.55 -12.92
N ALA A 389 -2.29 12.35 -14.24
CA ALA A 389 -2.68 13.35 -15.23
C ALA A 389 -4.19 13.59 -15.25
N ASN A 390 -4.97 12.51 -15.09
CA ASN A 390 -6.42 12.58 -15.04
C ASN A 390 -6.99 12.75 -13.62
N GLY A 391 -6.14 12.67 -12.59
CA GLY A 391 -6.50 13.00 -11.21
C GLY A 391 -7.30 11.92 -10.49
N TYR A 392 -7.19 10.66 -10.90
CA TYR A 392 -7.87 9.55 -10.24
C TYR A 392 -6.93 8.39 -9.94
N GLY A 393 -7.38 7.51 -9.05
CA GLY A 393 -6.69 6.28 -8.70
C GLY A 393 -7.70 5.22 -8.33
N ALA A 394 -7.27 3.97 -8.26
CA ALA A 394 -8.10 2.91 -7.74
C ALA A 394 -7.27 1.79 -7.14
N TYR A 395 -7.89 1.11 -6.18
CA TYR A 395 -7.35 -0.07 -5.54
C TYR A 395 -8.27 -1.25 -5.82
N LEU A 396 -7.77 -2.18 -6.62
CA LEU A 396 -8.36 -3.51 -6.79
C LEU A 396 -7.68 -4.46 -5.82
N VAL A 397 -8.47 -5.23 -5.07
CA VAL A 397 -7.95 -6.29 -4.20
C VAL A 397 -8.67 -7.59 -4.44
N VAL A 398 -7.89 -8.65 -4.50
CA VAL A 398 -8.33 -10.05 -4.48
C VAL A 398 -7.39 -10.80 -3.54
N GLU A 399 -7.72 -12.05 -3.25
CA GLU A 399 -6.93 -12.95 -2.41
C GLU A 399 -6.59 -14.21 -3.21
N ASP A 400 -5.84 -14.00 -4.29
CA ASP A 400 -5.54 -15.02 -5.31
C ASP A 400 -4.12 -14.79 -5.85
N GLY A 401 -3.75 -15.39 -6.98
CA GLY A 401 -2.47 -15.11 -7.63
C GLY A 401 -2.44 -13.78 -8.38
N GLY A 402 -1.26 -13.16 -8.47
CA GLY A 402 -1.03 -11.91 -9.20
C GLY A 402 -1.47 -11.94 -10.67
N GLY A 403 -1.46 -13.13 -11.30
CA GLY A 403 -2.00 -13.31 -12.65
C GLY A 403 -3.51 -13.13 -12.76
N VAL A 404 -4.27 -13.54 -11.72
CA VAL A 404 -5.73 -13.34 -11.65
C VAL A 404 -6.03 -11.86 -11.40
N GLY A 405 -5.33 -11.22 -10.47
CA GLY A 405 -5.43 -9.79 -10.22
C GLY A 405 -5.15 -8.95 -11.47
N ALA A 406 -4.07 -9.24 -12.19
CA ALA A 406 -3.71 -8.57 -13.44
C ALA A 406 -4.76 -8.76 -14.55
N ALA A 407 -5.36 -9.95 -14.64
CA ALA A 407 -6.44 -10.21 -15.61
C ALA A 407 -7.70 -9.40 -15.26
N LEU A 408 -8.08 -9.33 -14.00
CA LEU A 408 -9.22 -8.53 -13.56
C LEU A 408 -8.96 -7.02 -13.73
N TYR A 409 -7.75 -6.55 -13.42
CA TYR A 409 -7.31 -5.18 -13.71
C TYR A 409 -7.54 -4.82 -15.19
N GLY A 410 -7.12 -5.68 -16.12
CA GLY A 410 -7.31 -5.46 -17.56
C GLY A 410 -8.77 -5.38 -18.01
N GLU A 411 -9.70 -6.03 -17.31
CA GLU A 411 -11.15 -5.93 -17.57
C GLU A 411 -11.77 -4.67 -16.93
N VAL A 412 -11.27 -4.25 -15.77
CA VAL A 412 -11.85 -3.16 -14.97
C VAL A 412 -11.36 -1.78 -15.39
N VAL A 413 -10.09 -1.63 -15.77
CA VAL A 413 -9.51 -0.32 -16.13
C VAL A 413 -10.34 0.42 -17.18
N PRO A 414 -10.73 -0.17 -18.33
CA PRO A 414 -11.53 0.54 -19.33
C PRO A 414 -12.90 0.98 -18.82
N LEU A 415 -13.46 0.28 -17.81
CA LEU A 415 -14.75 0.61 -17.21
C LEU A 415 -14.62 1.77 -16.23
N VAL A 416 -13.56 1.78 -15.41
CA VAL A 416 -13.23 2.90 -14.53
C VAL A 416 -12.92 4.15 -15.34
N GLU A 417 -12.10 4.02 -16.38
CA GLU A 417 -11.79 5.09 -17.34
C GLU A 417 -13.06 5.70 -17.96
N ALA A 418 -13.95 4.85 -18.48
CA ALA A 418 -15.23 5.29 -19.03
C ALA A 418 -16.11 6.03 -18.00
N ALA A 419 -16.14 5.57 -16.75
CA ALA A 419 -16.91 6.19 -15.68
C ALA A 419 -16.32 7.54 -15.24
N MET A 420 -14.98 7.63 -15.16
CA MET A 420 -14.24 8.86 -14.85
C MET A 420 -14.21 9.86 -16.02
N GLY A 421 -14.65 9.44 -17.22
CA GLY A 421 -14.71 10.29 -18.40
C GLY A 421 -13.34 10.52 -19.05
N VAL A 422 -12.44 9.56 -18.91
CA VAL A 422 -11.05 9.59 -19.38
C VAL A 422 -10.85 8.41 -20.32
N GLY A 423 -10.48 8.62 -21.58
CA GLY A 423 -10.39 7.53 -22.58
C GLY A 423 -10.38 7.98 -24.03
#